data_AF-A0A1C5HJN3-F1
#
_entry.id   AF-A0A1C5HJN3-F1
#
_cell.length_a   1.000
_cell.length_b   1.000
_cell.length_c   1.000
_cell.angle_alpha   90.00
_cell.angle_beta   90.00
_cell.angle_gamma   90.00
#
_symmetry.space_group_name_H-M   'P 1'
#
loop_
_entity.id
_entity.type
_entity.pdbx_description
1 polymer ?
#
loop_
_entity_poly.entity_id
_entity_poly.type
_entity_poly.pdbx_seq_one_letter_code
_entity_poly.pdbx_strand_id
1 'polypeptide(L)'
;MTCDDVRLALSARLDGEDPRVPAPTLDAHTASCPGCRQWLAHAERVTRLTRLQSVDVPDLTAPVLAAVAADRAAGRRAAEAVAHGRRQVLRAALAVAAVAQLAVALPILLAGPGGALDPHTNREMASFDVALSVGFVLAAVRPERARAFVPVAFVLAVCLAVTSAWDIANSTTALVHEVGHLAAVVQAGLLWALGRVDGAPRRPLAPVVIPGRG
;
A
#
# COMPACT_ATOMS: atom_id res chain seq x y z
N MET A 1 4.53 33.43 52.68
CA MET A 1 5.60 33.02 51.75
C MET A 1 6.84 33.81 52.07
N THR A 2 8.01 33.16 52.09
CA THR A 2 9.28 33.85 52.26
C THR A 2 9.71 34.49 50.93
N CYS A 3 10.62 35.47 50.98
CA CYS A 3 11.19 36.04 49.76
C CYS A 3 11.93 34.98 48.93
N ASP A 4 12.50 33.95 49.56
CA ASP A 4 13.23 32.88 48.88
C ASP A 4 12.27 31.95 48.11
N ASP A 5 11.12 31.60 48.68
CA ASP A 5 10.08 30.82 47.99
C ASP A 5 9.59 31.57 46.74
N VAL A 6 9.42 32.88 46.86
CA VAL A 6 8.95 33.73 45.75
C VAL A 6 10.03 33.85 44.66
N ARG A 7 11.30 34.02 45.04
CA ARG A 7 12.41 34.05 44.07
C ARG A 7 12.56 32.73 43.32
N LEU A 8 12.44 31.60 44.02
CA LEU A 8 12.48 30.27 43.40
C LEU A 8 11.35 30.11 42.37
N ALA A 9 10.11 30.46 42.74
CA ALA A 9 8.96 30.39 41.85
C ALA A 9 9.08 31.35 40.65
N LEU A 10 9.61 32.57 40.87
CA LEU A 10 9.87 33.52 39.80
C LEU A 10 10.97 33.04 38.84
N SER A 11 11.99 32.32 39.34
CA SER A 11 13.02 31.69 38.50
C SER A 11 12.42 30.62 37.60
N ALA A 12 11.64 29.69 38.17
CA ALA A 12 10.95 28.66 37.42
C ALA A 12 10.08 29.26 36.30
N ARG A 13 9.36 30.35 36.60
CA ARG A 13 8.57 31.10 35.59
C ARG A 13 9.43 31.65 34.44
N LEU A 14 10.64 32.14 34.73
CA LEU A 14 11.56 32.68 33.70
C LEU A 14 12.12 31.57 32.79
N ASP A 15 12.28 30.36 33.30
CA ASP A 15 12.77 29.21 32.54
C ASP A 15 11.66 28.48 31.76
N GLY A 16 10.39 28.80 32.03
CA GLY A 16 9.23 28.13 31.44
C GLY A 16 8.81 26.86 32.19
N GLU A 17 9.31 26.67 33.40
CA GLU A 17 8.96 25.59 34.31
C GLU A 17 7.75 25.95 35.19
N ASP A 18 7.15 24.95 35.87
CA ASP A 18 6.03 25.16 36.79
C ASP A 18 6.49 25.87 38.10
N PRO A 19 6.00 27.10 38.38
CA PRO A 19 6.35 27.83 39.59
C PRO A 19 5.86 27.21 40.89
N ARG A 20 4.91 26.27 40.84
CA ARG A 20 4.22 25.66 42.02
C ARG A 20 3.56 26.66 42.96
N VAL A 21 3.44 27.91 42.54
CA VAL A 21 2.79 29.03 43.23
C VAL A 21 1.88 29.74 42.23
N PRO A 22 0.62 30.06 42.59
CA PRO A 22 -0.28 30.79 41.71
C PRO A 22 0.29 32.15 41.28
N ALA A 23 0.19 32.49 40.00
CA ALA A 23 0.66 33.77 39.46
C ALA A 23 0.11 35.01 40.22
N PRO A 24 -1.18 35.09 40.60
CA PRO A 24 -1.69 36.23 41.37
C PRO A 24 -0.98 36.43 42.71
N THR A 25 -0.51 35.34 43.33
CA THR A 25 0.22 35.39 44.60
C THR A 25 1.63 35.94 44.42
N LEU A 26 2.32 35.55 43.34
CA LEU A 26 3.62 36.10 42.96
C LEU A 26 3.52 37.58 42.60
N ASP A 27 2.48 37.96 41.86
CA ASP A 27 2.24 39.35 41.44
C ASP A 27 1.90 40.24 42.64
N ALA A 28 1.08 39.75 43.58
CA ALA A 28 0.79 40.47 44.84
C ALA A 28 2.04 40.66 45.71
N HIS A 29 2.92 39.66 45.78
CA HIS A 29 4.17 39.77 46.54
C HIS A 29 5.15 40.75 45.87
N THR A 30 5.30 40.67 44.56
CA THR A 30 6.13 41.63 43.82
C THR A 30 5.52 43.02 43.83
N ALA A 31 4.20 43.21 43.96
CA ALA A 31 3.61 44.55 44.16
C ALA A 31 3.95 45.16 45.54
N SER A 32 4.17 44.34 46.57
CA SER A 32 4.41 44.79 47.96
C SER A 32 5.88 44.78 48.40
N CYS A 33 6.73 43.91 47.84
CA CYS A 33 8.12 43.73 48.25
C CYS A 33 9.13 44.34 47.24
N PRO A 34 9.84 45.43 47.59
CA PRO A 34 10.84 46.05 46.73
C PRO A 34 12.01 45.12 46.37
N GLY A 35 12.43 44.27 47.30
CA GLY A 35 13.55 43.34 47.10
C GLY A 35 13.26 42.27 46.04
N CYS A 36 12.04 41.72 46.03
CA CYS A 36 11.62 40.76 45.01
C CYS A 36 11.39 41.42 43.64
N ARG A 37 10.91 42.68 43.59
CA ARG A 37 10.85 43.46 42.33
C ARG A 37 12.23 43.67 41.72
N GLN A 38 13.18 44.12 42.53
CA GLN A 38 14.52 44.41 42.06
C GLN A 38 15.24 43.14 41.60
N TRP A 39 15.05 42.03 42.34
CA TRP A 39 15.56 40.73 41.96
C TRP A 39 15.00 40.26 40.62
N LEU A 40 13.68 40.33 40.42
CA LEU A 40 13.03 39.92 39.17
C LEU A 40 13.53 40.75 37.99
N ALA A 41 13.58 42.07 38.13
CA ALA A 41 14.10 42.95 37.07
C ALA A 41 15.58 42.67 36.73
N HIS A 42 16.38 42.21 37.70
CA HIS A 42 17.76 41.78 37.43
C HIS A 42 17.81 40.44 36.70
N ALA A 43 17.04 39.45 37.15
CA ALA A 43 16.94 38.14 36.50
C ALA A 43 16.46 38.27 35.04
N GLU A 44 15.42 39.06 34.77
CA GLU A 44 14.92 39.34 33.41
C GLU A 44 15.99 39.96 32.51
N ARG A 45 16.82 40.87 33.04
CA ARG A 45 17.94 41.44 32.28
C ARG A 45 18.98 40.39 31.90
N VAL A 46 19.37 39.53 32.85
CA VAL A 46 20.35 38.46 32.61
C VAL A 46 19.79 37.48 31.59
N THR A 47 18.57 37.00 31.77
CA THR A 47 17.88 36.09 30.83
C THR A 47 17.79 36.68 29.43
N ARG A 48 17.53 37.98 29.31
CA ARG A 48 17.52 38.66 28.01
C ARG A 48 18.92 38.67 27.36
N LEU A 49 19.96 38.97 28.13
CA LEU A 49 21.34 39.01 27.60
C LEU A 49 21.85 37.64 27.19
N THR A 50 21.45 36.57 27.89
CA THR A 50 21.88 35.20 27.58
C THR A 50 21.08 34.58 26.44
N ARG A 51 19.77 34.85 26.33
CA ARG A 51 18.91 34.27 25.28
C ARG A 51 18.98 34.99 23.94
N LEU A 52 19.36 36.27 23.90
CA LEU A 52 19.46 37.05 22.66
C LEU A 52 20.85 36.99 22.00
N GLN A 53 21.63 35.95 22.25
CA GLN A 53 22.86 35.69 21.49
C GLN A 53 22.47 35.40 20.03
N SER A 54 22.78 36.32 19.12
CA SER A 54 22.64 36.08 17.69
C SER A 54 23.64 35.02 17.28
N VAL A 55 23.14 33.81 17.04
CA VAL A 55 23.92 32.75 16.39
C VAL A 55 23.70 32.91 14.89
N ASP A 56 24.77 33.01 14.11
CA ASP A 56 24.69 32.94 12.66
C ASP A 56 24.36 31.50 12.26
N VAL A 57 23.08 31.24 11.97
CA VAL A 57 22.60 29.93 11.55
C VAL A 57 22.48 29.94 10.03
N PRO A 58 23.19 29.06 9.30
CA PRO A 58 23.07 28.98 7.86
C PRO A 58 21.64 28.61 7.46
N ASP A 59 21.12 29.21 6.39
CA ASP A 59 19.80 28.84 5.86
C ASP A 59 19.83 27.43 5.28
N LEU A 60 19.18 26.50 5.99
CA LEU A 60 19.06 25.08 5.58
C LEU A 60 17.77 24.79 4.82
N THR A 61 16.96 25.81 4.50
CA THR A 61 15.65 25.60 3.85
C THR A 61 15.80 24.86 2.54
N ALA A 62 16.69 25.31 1.66
CA ALA A 62 16.92 24.65 0.37
C ALA A 62 17.49 23.21 0.51
N PRO A 63 18.53 22.95 1.32
CA PRO A 63 19.00 21.59 1.61
C PRO A 63 17.91 20.66 2.16
N VAL A 64 17.09 21.13 3.10
CA VAL A 64 16.00 20.33 3.71
C VAL A 64 14.94 20.00 2.67
N LEU A 65 14.49 20.97 1.88
CA LEU A 65 13.51 20.73 0.83
C LEU A 65 14.03 19.76 -0.25
N ALA A 66 15.30 19.87 -0.61
CA ALA A 66 15.95 18.95 -1.54
C ALA A 66 16.01 17.51 -0.98
N ALA A 67 16.38 17.35 0.29
CA ALA A 67 16.42 16.05 0.96
C ALA A 67 15.04 15.39 1.00
N VAL A 68 14.00 16.16 1.36
CA VAL A 68 12.62 15.65 1.40
C VAL A 68 12.13 15.27 -0.01
N ALA A 69 12.47 16.04 -1.05
CA ALA A 69 12.13 15.70 -2.43
C ALA A 69 12.82 14.40 -2.90
N ALA A 70 14.09 14.21 -2.53
CA ALA A 70 14.87 13.01 -2.82
C ALA A 70 14.29 11.77 -2.12
N ASP A 71 13.91 11.89 -0.86
CA ASP A 71 13.28 10.80 -0.08
C ASP A 71 11.95 10.36 -0.71
N ARG A 72 11.09 11.33 -1.07
CA ARG A 72 9.83 11.03 -1.79
C ARG A 72 10.09 10.35 -3.13
N ALA A 73 11.13 10.74 -3.86
CA ALA A 73 11.49 10.09 -5.12
C ALA A 73 12.00 8.66 -4.92
N ALA A 74 12.77 8.40 -3.86
CA ALA A 74 13.21 7.07 -3.49
C ALA A 74 12.02 6.17 -3.09
N GLY A 75 11.10 6.68 -2.28
CA GLY A 75 9.87 5.96 -1.90
C GLY A 75 9.01 5.58 -3.11
N ARG A 76 8.85 6.48 -4.09
CA ARG A 76 8.15 6.16 -5.34
C ARG A 76 8.85 5.05 -6.14
N ARG A 77 10.17 5.14 -6.31
CA ARG A 77 10.95 4.11 -7.01
C ARG A 77 10.85 2.74 -6.34
N ALA A 78 10.88 2.70 -5.01
CA ALA A 78 10.70 1.47 -4.25
C ALA A 78 9.29 0.88 -4.45
N ALA A 79 8.25 1.71 -4.39
CA ALA A 79 6.87 1.27 -4.64
C ALA A 79 6.67 0.74 -6.08
N GLU A 80 7.27 1.40 -7.08
CA GLU A 80 7.26 0.96 -8.48
C GLU A 80 7.98 -0.39 -8.64
N ALA A 81 9.13 -0.59 -7.98
CA ALA A 81 9.85 -1.85 -8.00
C ALA A 81 9.04 -3.00 -7.37
N VAL A 82 8.39 -2.76 -6.23
CA VAL A 82 7.51 -3.75 -5.58
C VAL A 82 6.31 -4.08 -6.47
N ALA A 83 5.68 -3.08 -7.08
CA ALA A 83 4.57 -3.29 -8.01
C ALA A 83 5.01 -4.10 -9.24
N HIS A 84 6.19 -3.81 -9.79
CA HIS A 84 6.76 -4.56 -10.91
C HIS A 84 7.05 -6.02 -10.54
N GLY A 85 7.68 -6.27 -9.39
CA GLY A 85 7.93 -7.62 -8.89
C GLY A 85 6.64 -8.42 -8.70
N ARG A 86 5.63 -7.82 -8.04
CA ARG A 86 4.31 -8.45 -7.88
C ARG A 86 3.67 -8.80 -9.21
N ARG A 87 3.77 -7.91 -10.20
CA ARG A 87 3.25 -8.16 -11.56
C ARG A 87 3.97 -9.33 -12.24
N GLN A 88 5.29 -9.42 -12.12
CA GLN A 88 6.05 -10.55 -12.67
C GLN A 88 5.64 -11.87 -12.02
N VAL A 89 5.49 -11.91 -10.69
CA VAL A 89 5.04 -13.09 -9.96
C VAL A 89 3.65 -13.53 -10.40
N LEU A 90 2.68 -12.60 -10.51
CA LEU A 90 1.32 -12.91 -10.98
C LEU A 90 1.32 -13.47 -12.42
N ARG A 91 2.16 -12.91 -13.30
CA ARG A 91 2.30 -13.40 -14.69
C ARG A 91 2.91 -14.80 -14.74
N ALA A 92 3.96 -15.04 -13.96
CA ALA A 92 4.60 -16.35 -13.87
C ALA A 92 3.62 -17.38 -13.30
N ALA A 93 2.90 -17.05 -12.23
CA ALA A 93 1.89 -17.92 -11.63
C ALA A 93 0.77 -18.27 -12.62
N LEU A 94 0.23 -17.27 -13.34
CA LEU A 94 -0.80 -17.48 -14.36
C LEU A 94 -0.28 -18.36 -15.50
N ALA A 95 0.94 -18.10 -16.00
CA ALA A 95 1.55 -18.89 -17.07
C ALA A 95 1.78 -20.34 -16.64
N VAL A 96 2.33 -20.58 -15.44
CA VAL A 96 2.56 -21.92 -14.91
C VAL A 96 1.25 -22.68 -14.75
N ALA A 97 0.22 -22.05 -14.17
CA ALA A 97 -1.09 -22.68 -14.00
C ALA A 97 -1.73 -23.03 -15.35
N ALA A 98 -1.66 -22.13 -16.34
CA ALA A 98 -2.23 -22.36 -17.66
C ALA A 98 -1.46 -23.42 -18.45
N VAL A 99 -0.13 -23.48 -18.33
CA VAL A 99 0.69 -24.53 -18.95
C VAL A 99 0.41 -25.89 -18.31
N ALA A 100 0.26 -25.94 -16.99
CA ALA A 100 -0.10 -27.17 -16.29
C ALA A 100 -1.47 -27.70 -16.75
N GLN A 101 -2.47 -26.82 -16.86
CA GLN A 101 -3.78 -27.18 -17.38
C GLN A 101 -3.71 -27.65 -18.84
N LEU A 102 -2.98 -26.96 -19.70
CA LEU A 102 -2.74 -27.37 -21.08
C LEU A 102 -2.10 -28.77 -21.15
N ALA A 103 -1.13 -29.06 -20.29
CA ALA A 103 -0.45 -30.35 -20.22
C ALA A 103 -1.39 -31.49 -19.81
N VAL A 104 -2.43 -31.20 -19.01
CA VAL A 104 -3.47 -32.17 -18.65
C VAL A 104 -4.50 -32.33 -19.78
N ALA A 105 -4.91 -31.23 -20.42
CA ALA A 105 -5.94 -31.24 -21.46
C ALA A 105 -5.46 -31.87 -22.78
N LEU A 106 -4.20 -31.64 -23.15
CA LEU A 106 -3.67 -32.02 -24.46
C LEU A 106 -3.66 -33.54 -24.71
N PRO A 107 -3.24 -34.41 -23.78
CA PRO A 107 -3.34 -35.85 -23.96
C PRO A 107 -4.79 -36.32 -24.12
N ILE A 108 -5.72 -35.70 -23.39
CA ILE A 108 -7.15 -36.03 -23.44
C ILE A 108 -7.71 -35.71 -24.84
N LEU A 109 -7.30 -34.57 -25.40
CA LEU A 109 -7.70 -34.16 -26.75
C LEU A 109 -7.14 -35.08 -27.84
N LEU A 110 -5.86 -35.46 -27.73
CA LEU A 110 -5.13 -36.19 -28.79
C LEU A 110 -5.34 -37.70 -28.75
N ALA A 111 -5.38 -38.30 -27.55
CA ALA A 111 -5.43 -39.75 -27.38
C ALA A 111 -6.81 -40.26 -26.94
N GLY A 112 -7.71 -39.37 -26.52
CA GLY A 112 -8.95 -39.75 -25.82
C GLY A 112 -8.64 -40.28 -24.41
N PRO A 113 -9.59 -40.21 -23.46
CA PRO A 113 -9.37 -40.80 -22.15
C PRO A 113 -9.34 -42.32 -22.28
N GLY A 114 -8.45 -43.00 -21.56
CA GLY A 114 -8.57 -44.45 -21.33
C GLY A 114 -9.71 -44.81 -20.37
N GLY A 115 -10.82 -44.05 -20.36
CA GLY A 115 -11.85 -44.07 -19.31
C GLY A 115 -13.29 -44.03 -19.83
N ALA A 116 -14.25 -44.20 -18.91
CA ALA A 116 -15.65 -44.61 -19.13
C ALA A 116 -16.62 -43.59 -19.77
N LEU A 117 -16.16 -42.45 -20.28
CA LEU A 117 -17.01 -41.44 -20.92
C LEU A 117 -17.01 -41.59 -22.45
N ASP A 118 -18.06 -41.07 -23.08
CA ASP A 118 -18.13 -40.99 -24.54
C ASP A 118 -16.93 -40.21 -25.13
N PRO A 119 -16.15 -40.80 -26.05
CA PRO A 119 -14.95 -40.17 -26.60
C PRO A 119 -15.20 -38.86 -27.35
N HIS A 120 -16.42 -38.61 -27.84
CA HIS A 120 -16.75 -37.36 -28.52
C HIS A 120 -16.89 -36.23 -27.50
N THR A 121 -17.71 -36.43 -26.47
CA THR A 121 -17.92 -35.46 -25.38
C THR A 121 -16.60 -35.08 -24.70
N ASN A 122 -15.73 -36.07 -24.46
CA ASN A 122 -14.47 -35.81 -23.79
C ASN A 122 -13.48 -35.00 -24.63
N ARG A 123 -13.49 -35.16 -25.97
CA ARG A 123 -12.70 -34.34 -26.89
C ARG A 123 -13.23 -32.91 -26.98
N GLU A 124 -14.55 -32.73 -26.98
CA GLU A 124 -15.16 -31.40 -26.95
C GLU A 124 -14.76 -30.64 -25.69
N MET A 125 -14.92 -31.24 -24.51
CA MET A 125 -14.49 -30.63 -23.24
C MET A 125 -12.99 -30.30 -23.22
N ALA A 126 -12.14 -31.24 -23.67
CA ALA A 126 -10.69 -31.01 -23.73
C ALA A 126 -10.33 -29.87 -24.71
N SER A 127 -11.07 -29.70 -25.81
CA SER A 127 -10.83 -28.62 -26.77
C SER A 127 -11.11 -27.24 -26.17
N PHE A 128 -12.17 -27.10 -25.36
CA PHE A 128 -12.45 -25.87 -24.63
C PHE A 128 -11.37 -25.58 -23.59
N ASP A 129 -10.90 -26.61 -22.88
CA ASP A 129 -9.88 -26.46 -21.85
C ASP A 129 -8.52 -26.04 -22.43
N VAL A 130 -8.15 -26.62 -23.58
CA VAL A 130 -6.99 -26.20 -24.38
C VAL A 130 -7.13 -24.75 -24.81
N ALA A 131 -8.30 -24.35 -25.34
CA ALA A 131 -8.53 -22.98 -25.80
C ALA A 131 -8.40 -21.95 -24.66
N LEU A 132 -8.97 -22.24 -23.49
CA LEU A 132 -8.85 -21.40 -22.29
C LEU A 132 -7.41 -21.30 -21.81
N SER A 133 -6.71 -22.44 -21.72
CA SER A 133 -5.31 -22.49 -21.30
C SER A 133 -4.40 -21.66 -22.21
N VAL A 134 -4.57 -21.79 -23.53
CA VAL A 134 -3.84 -20.97 -24.51
C VAL A 134 -4.18 -19.49 -24.34
N GLY A 135 -5.46 -19.15 -24.14
CA GLY A 135 -5.90 -17.78 -23.86
C GLY A 135 -5.22 -17.19 -22.63
N PHE A 136 -5.10 -17.95 -21.55
CA PHE A 136 -4.46 -17.52 -20.31
C PHE A 136 -2.93 -17.41 -20.42
N VAL A 137 -2.26 -18.30 -21.17
CA VAL A 137 -0.84 -18.13 -21.52
C VAL A 137 -0.64 -16.84 -22.30
N LEU A 138 -1.49 -16.55 -23.29
CA LEU A 138 -1.43 -15.31 -24.06
C LEU A 138 -1.70 -14.07 -23.20
N ALA A 139 -2.62 -14.15 -22.23
CA ALA A 139 -2.85 -13.09 -21.25
C ALA A 139 -1.64 -12.89 -20.32
N ALA A 140 -0.94 -13.96 -19.95
CA ALA A 140 0.28 -13.89 -19.16
C ALA A 140 1.47 -13.28 -19.93
N VAL A 141 1.53 -13.44 -21.26
CA VAL A 141 2.54 -12.82 -22.13
C VAL A 141 2.17 -11.37 -22.50
N ARG A 142 0.89 -11.09 -22.75
CA ARG A 142 0.34 -9.77 -23.11
C ARG A 142 -0.76 -9.36 -22.14
N PRO A 143 -0.41 -8.80 -20.97
CA PRO A 143 -1.38 -8.50 -19.92
C PRO A 143 -2.33 -7.36 -20.27
N GLU A 144 -2.03 -6.60 -21.33
CA GLU A 144 -2.99 -5.67 -21.94
C GLU A 144 -4.29 -6.40 -22.33
N ARG A 145 -4.19 -7.70 -22.66
CA ARG A 145 -5.32 -8.57 -22.98
C ARG A 145 -5.94 -9.25 -21.76
N ALA A 146 -5.27 -9.28 -20.60
CA ALA A 146 -5.79 -9.94 -19.40
C ALA A 146 -7.17 -9.39 -19.00
N ARG A 147 -7.39 -8.09 -19.16
CA ARG A 147 -8.69 -7.43 -18.91
C ARG A 147 -9.85 -8.01 -19.73
N ALA A 148 -9.59 -8.45 -20.96
CA ALA A 148 -10.61 -9.04 -21.81
C ALA A 148 -11.01 -10.44 -21.33
N PHE A 149 -10.10 -11.17 -20.69
CA PHE A 149 -10.34 -12.53 -20.20
C PHE A 149 -10.91 -12.58 -18.77
N VAL A 150 -10.86 -11.48 -18.01
CA VAL A 150 -11.38 -11.43 -16.63
C VAL A 150 -12.87 -11.79 -16.53
N PRO A 151 -13.80 -11.22 -17.33
CA PRO A 151 -15.22 -11.57 -17.24
C PRO A 151 -15.48 -13.03 -17.59
N VAL A 152 -14.77 -13.55 -18.60
CA VAL A 152 -14.87 -14.96 -19.03
C VAL A 152 -14.41 -15.89 -17.91
N ALA A 153 -13.23 -15.63 -17.33
CA ALA A 153 -12.70 -16.42 -16.23
C ALA A 153 -13.58 -16.35 -14.97
N PHE A 154 -14.19 -15.19 -14.70
CA PHE A 154 -15.12 -15.02 -13.59
C PHE A 154 -16.40 -15.85 -13.76
N VAL A 155 -17.05 -15.75 -14.93
CA VAL A 155 -18.25 -16.56 -15.23
C VAL A 155 -17.92 -18.04 -15.17
N LEU A 156 -16.80 -18.46 -15.75
CA LEU A 156 -16.32 -19.83 -15.68
C LEU A 156 -16.14 -20.29 -14.23
N ALA A 157 -15.46 -19.51 -13.39
CA ALA A 157 -15.25 -19.84 -11.99
C ALA A 157 -16.57 -19.93 -11.19
N VAL A 158 -17.54 -19.05 -11.46
CA VAL A 158 -18.87 -19.11 -10.83
C VAL A 158 -19.62 -20.37 -11.27
N CYS A 159 -19.67 -20.67 -12.57
CA CYS A 159 -20.33 -21.86 -13.08
C CYS A 159 -19.72 -23.13 -12.46
N LEU A 160 -18.39 -23.24 -12.45
CA LEU A 160 -17.69 -24.39 -11.86
C LEU A 160 -17.94 -24.49 -10.36
N ALA A 161 -17.91 -23.38 -9.62
CA ALA A 161 -18.20 -23.39 -8.18
C ALA A 161 -19.64 -23.87 -7.89
N VAL A 162 -20.61 -23.44 -8.68
CA VAL A 162 -22.01 -23.85 -8.55
C VAL A 162 -22.19 -25.33 -8.87
N THR A 163 -21.62 -25.81 -9.98
CA THR A 163 -21.74 -27.23 -10.37
C THR A 163 -20.99 -28.14 -9.40
N SER A 164 -19.80 -27.75 -8.94
CA SER A 164 -19.08 -28.51 -7.92
C SER A 164 -19.84 -28.56 -6.59
N ALA A 165 -20.44 -27.44 -6.14
CA ALA A 165 -21.27 -27.45 -4.94
C ALA A 165 -22.50 -28.38 -5.09
N TRP A 166 -23.09 -28.41 -6.29
CA TRP A 166 -24.18 -29.32 -6.61
C TRP A 166 -23.73 -30.79 -6.57
N ASP A 167 -22.58 -31.12 -7.16
CA ASP A 167 -22.05 -32.49 -7.18
C ASP A 167 -21.70 -32.98 -5.77
N ILE A 168 -21.08 -32.13 -4.94
CA ILE A 168 -20.81 -32.41 -3.53
C ILE A 168 -22.10 -32.71 -2.77
N ALA A 169 -23.12 -31.86 -2.93
CA ALA A 169 -24.41 -32.04 -2.26
C ALA A 169 -25.11 -33.35 -2.64
N ASN A 170 -24.88 -33.83 -3.86
CA ASN A 170 -25.45 -35.08 -4.38
C ASN A 170 -24.51 -36.30 -4.23
N SER A 171 -23.35 -36.13 -3.58
CA SER A 171 -22.34 -37.18 -3.39
C SER A 171 -21.88 -37.85 -4.70
N THR A 172 -21.90 -37.13 -5.82
CA THR A 172 -21.63 -37.68 -7.15
C THR A 172 -20.14 -37.79 -7.49
N THR A 173 -19.23 -37.15 -6.73
CA THR A 173 -17.79 -37.07 -7.07
C THR A 173 -16.84 -37.36 -5.91
N ALA A 174 -15.68 -37.97 -6.23
CA ALA A 174 -14.56 -38.12 -5.31
C ALA A 174 -13.69 -36.84 -5.29
N LEU A 175 -13.21 -36.43 -4.10
CA LEU A 175 -12.35 -35.26 -3.80
C LEU A 175 -11.21 -34.98 -4.81
N VAL A 176 -10.73 -36.01 -5.51
CA VAL A 176 -9.66 -35.90 -6.53
C VAL A 176 -10.13 -35.14 -7.79
N HIS A 177 -11.41 -35.17 -8.13
CA HIS A 177 -11.97 -34.42 -9.27
C HIS A 177 -12.21 -32.93 -8.96
N GLU A 178 -12.26 -32.52 -7.70
CA GLU A 178 -12.41 -31.12 -7.29
C GLU A 178 -11.14 -30.29 -7.49
N VAL A 179 -9.98 -30.95 -7.55
CA VAL A 179 -8.68 -30.27 -7.70
C VAL A 179 -8.59 -29.50 -9.03
N GLY A 180 -9.17 -30.03 -10.11
CA GLY A 180 -9.24 -29.34 -11.40
C GLY A 180 -10.14 -28.10 -11.36
N HIS A 181 -11.24 -28.15 -10.61
CA HIS A 181 -12.17 -27.04 -10.42
C HIS A 181 -11.52 -25.89 -9.63
N LEU A 182 -10.72 -26.23 -8.62
CA LEU A 182 -9.96 -25.24 -7.84
C LEU A 182 -8.96 -24.48 -8.71
N ALA A 183 -8.34 -25.13 -9.70
CA ALA A 183 -7.38 -24.49 -10.60
C ALA A 183 -8.01 -23.34 -11.41
N ALA A 184 -9.24 -23.51 -11.91
CA ALA A 184 -9.95 -22.47 -12.64
C ALA A 184 -10.29 -21.24 -11.75
N VAL A 185 -10.67 -21.48 -10.50
CA VAL A 185 -10.93 -20.40 -9.51
C VAL A 185 -9.63 -19.63 -9.21
N VAL A 186 -8.52 -20.35 -9.01
CA VAL A 186 -7.20 -19.75 -8.80
C VAL A 186 -6.78 -18.91 -10.00
N GLN A 187 -6.95 -19.40 -11.23
CA GLN A 187 -6.64 -18.67 -12.45
C GLN A 187 -7.49 -17.42 -12.64
N ALA A 188 -8.79 -17.49 -12.33
CA ALA A 188 -9.67 -16.31 -12.33
C ALA A 188 -9.20 -15.25 -11.33
N GLY A 189 -8.80 -15.68 -10.11
CA GLY A 189 -8.21 -14.80 -9.11
C GLY A 189 -6.90 -14.16 -9.57
N LEU A 190 -6.02 -14.94 -10.21
CA LEU A 190 -4.75 -14.45 -10.78
C LEU A 190 -4.98 -13.43 -11.90
N LEU A 191 -5.92 -13.67 -12.82
CA LEU A 191 -6.28 -12.73 -13.89
C LEU A 191 -6.86 -11.43 -13.33
N TRP A 192 -7.75 -11.53 -12.33
CA TRP A 192 -8.33 -10.36 -11.69
C TRP A 192 -7.27 -9.53 -10.96
N ALA A 193 -6.37 -10.18 -10.20
CA ALA A 193 -5.26 -9.53 -9.53
C ALA A 193 -4.32 -8.84 -10.53
N LEU A 194 -4.01 -9.50 -11.66
CA LEU A 194 -3.18 -8.93 -12.71
C LEU A 194 -3.85 -7.69 -13.35
N GLY A 195 -5.15 -7.77 -13.66
CA GLY A 195 -5.92 -6.65 -14.22
C GLY A 195 -6.01 -5.43 -13.29
N ARG A 196 -6.00 -5.65 -11.97
CA ARG A 196 -5.95 -4.59 -10.93
C ARG A 196 -4.59 -3.89 -10.88
N VAL A 197 -3.49 -4.65 -10.98
CA VAL A 197 -2.13 -4.08 -10.92
C VAL A 197 -1.83 -3.22 -12.15
N ASP A 198 -2.30 -3.60 -13.33
CA ASP A 198 -2.17 -2.78 -14.55
C ASP A 198 -3.13 -1.58 -14.59
N GLY A 199 -4.11 -1.52 -13.68
CA GLY A 199 -5.14 -0.46 -13.59
C GLY A 199 -4.83 0.71 -12.66
N ALA A 200 -3.72 0.67 -11.92
CA ALA A 200 -3.29 1.75 -11.02
C ALA A 200 -2.88 3.01 -11.84
N PRO A 201 -3.11 4.23 -11.31
CA PRO A 201 -3.75 5.33 -12.04
C PRO A 201 -2.95 5.89 -13.20
N ARG A 202 -3.66 6.26 -14.29
CA ARG A 202 -3.20 7.30 -15.22
C ARG A 202 -2.75 8.49 -14.38
N ARG A 203 -1.46 8.82 -14.42
CA ARG A 203 -0.94 10.09 -13.91
C ARG A 203 -1.91 11.20 -14.36
N PRO A 204 -2.40 12.07 -13.46
CA PRO A 204 -2.96 13.34 -13.91
C PRO A 204 -1.90 13.98 -14.80
N LEU A 205 -2.26 14.31 -16.04
CA LEU A 205 -1.41 15.09 -16.93
C LEU A 205 -0.93 16.29 -16.12
N ALA A 206 0.39 16.39 -15.91
CA ALA A 206 0.95 17.54 -15.22
C ALA A 206 0.43 18.80 -15.94
N PRO A 207 -0.12 19.80 -15.22
CA PRO A 207 -0.53 21.02 -15.88
C PRO A 207 0.69 21.60 -16.59
N VAL A 208 0.57 21.71 -17.92
CA VAL A 208 1.58 22.38 -18.74
C VAL A 208 1.61 23.83 -18.27
N VAL A 209 2.65 24.19 -17.52
CA VAL A 209 2.94 25.59 -17.22
C VAL A 209 3.38 26.22 -18.52
N ILE A 210 2.47 26.94 -19.18
CA ILE A 210 2.83 27.80 -20.31
C ILE A 210 3.61 28.98 -19.73
N PRO A 211 4.87 29.22 -20.14
CA PRO A 211 5.56 30.43 -19.76
C PRO A 211 4.80 31.61 -20.36
N GLY A 212 4.23 32.44 -19.50
CA GLY A 212 3.58 33.67 -19.91
C GLY A 212 4.56 34.55 -20.69
N ARG A 213 4.20 34.91 -21.91
CA ARG A 213 4.74 36.09 -22.58
C ARG A 213 3.87 37.26 -22.16
N GLY A 214 4.45 38.25 -21.48
CA GLY A 214 3.79 39.49 -21.09
C GLY A 214 4.44 40.08 -19.86
#